data_AF-A0A2B7X4N7-F1
#
_entry.id   AF-A0A2B7X4N7-F1
#
_cell.length_a   1.000
_cell.length_b   1.000
_cell.length_c   1.000
_cell.angle_alpha   90.00
_cell.angle_beta   90.00
_cell.angle_gamma   90.00
#
_symmetry.space_group_name_H-M   'P 1'
#
loop_
_entity.id
_entity.type
_entity.pdbx_description
1 polymer ?
#
loop_
_entity_poly.entity_id
_entity_poly.type
_entity_poly.pdbx_seq_one_letter_code
_entity_poly.pdbx_strand_id
1 'polypeptide(L)'
;MAPGNEVSARSHSQLEPDEATLLELAESTNARDIVSLSRKELQILELYDRVQEQELETALLSQDYTEPALNDDDIDIEKQLETAERELLKARSTYSVKRKAIEAVLMADPSIQSVHAVSGSPAERALLPLINCRDLLSIIYTNLSRAHASCTQSLSAAKVESIHGTAKNQELVQTLLGLTSTETAWREEITDQKLRSQLETLEKETKAEKANWVTIKRIVSAAIVASGIDWAADEALHDLVVDDDAGDDGLDGT
;
A
#
# COMPACT_ATOMS: atom_id res chain seq x y z
N MET A 1 -23.09 26.39 31.65
CA MET A 1 -23.48 26.39 30.23
C MET A 1 -22.24 26.06 29.43
N ALA A 2 -22.13 24.81 29.00
CA ALA A 2 -21.11 24.37 28.06
C ALA A 2 -21.67 24.50 26.63
N PRO A 3 -20.89 24.96 25.64
CA PRO A 3 -21.20 24.66 24.26
C PRO A 3 -20.68 23.25 23.95
N GLY A 4 -21.62 22.39 23.55
CA GLY A 4 -21.36 21.00 23.23
C GLY A 4 -20.83 20.81 21.80
N ASN A 5 -19.93 19.84 21.69
CA ASN A 5 -19.93 18.78 20.69
C ASN A 5 -20.08 19.17 19.21
N GLU A 6 -18.99 19.63 18.60
CA GLU A 6 -18.71 19.33 17.19
C GLU A 6 -18.21 17.89 17.09
N VAL A 7 -19.11 16.97 16.77
CA VAL A 7 -18.75 15.57 16.48
C VAL A 7 -18.59 15.41 14.98
N SER A 8 -17.36 15.08 14.58
CA SER A 8 -16.95 14.40 13.35
C SER A 8 -17.38 14.99 12.01
N ALA A 9 -16.68 16.03 11.58
CA ALA A 9 -16.42 16.31 10.16
C ALA A 9 -14.99 15.88 9.75
N ARG A 10 -14.40 14.89 10.42
CA ARG A 10 -13.05 14.38 10.14
C ARG A 10 -13.11 13.10 9.30
N SER A 11 -13.47 13.24 8.01
CA SER A 11 -13.09 12.30 6.94
C SER A 11 -13.65 12.66 5.54
N HIS A 12 -13.74 13.96 5.19
CA HIS A 12 -14.01 14.39 3.80
C HIS A 12 -12.86 15.19 3.18
N SER A 13 -11.73 15.31 3.87
CA SER A 13 -10.62 16.23 3.54
C SER A 13 -9.73 15.81 2.36
N GLN A 14 -10.17 14.88 1.51
CA GLN A 14 -9.44 14.47 0.30
C GLN A 14 -10.31 14.40 -0.96
N LEU A 15 -11.62 14.65 -0.84
CA LEU A 15 -12.53 14.65 -1.99
C LEU A 15 -12.72 16.10 -2.42
N GLU A 16 -12.55 16.35 -3.72
CA GLU A 16 -12.86 17.66 -4.30
C GLU A 16 -14.35 17.99 -4.05
N PRO A 17 -14.76 19.27 -3.94
CA PRO A 17 -16.15 19.64 -3.65
C PRO A 17 -17.15 19.04 -4.65
N ASP A 18 -16.72 18.87 -5.90
CA ASP A 18 -17.49 18.24 -6.97
C ASP A 18 -17.68 16.72 -6.73
N GLU A 19 -16.76 16.05 -6.03
CA GLU A 19 -16.86 14.63 -5.71
C GLU A 19 -17.77 14.37 -4.51
N ALA A 20 -17.75 15.26 -3.52
CA ALA A 20 -18.67 15.22 -2.37
C ALA A 20 -20.13 15.39 -2.80
N THR A 21 -20.40 16.28 -3.76
CA THR A 21 -21.76 16.47 -4.31
C THR A 21 -22.23 15.29 -5.14
N LEU A 22 -21.34 14.60 -5.86
CA LEU A 22 -21.67 13.37 -6.59
C LEU A 22 -21.98 12.20 -5.64
N LEU A 23 -21.27 12.11 -4.51
CA LEU A 23 -21.57 11.14 -3.44
C LEU A 23 -22.94 11.41 -2.80
N GLU A 24 -23.25 12.66 -2.49
CA GLU A 24 -24.57 13.06 -1.96
C GLU A 24 -25.71 12.77 -2.95
N LEU A 25 -25.46 12.93 -4.26
CA LEU A 25 -26.40 12.57 -5.31
C LEU A 25 -26.60 11.04 -5.44
N ALA A 26 -25.54 10.27 -5.24
CA ALA A 26 -25.59 8.81 -5.21
C ALA A 26 -26.32 8.29 -3.96
N GLU A 27 -26.13 8.92 -2.80
CA GLU A 27 -26.80 8.56 -1.54
C GLU A 27 -28.29 8.94 -1.54
N SER A 28 -28.64 10.09 -2.13
CA SER A 28 -30.03 10.52 -2.29
C SER A 28 -30.80 9.66 -3.29
N THR A 29 -30.11 9.05 -4.25
CA THR A 29 -30.69 8.02 -5.12
C THR A 29 -30.59 6.66 -4.42
N ASN A 30 -31.46 6.42 -3.44
CA ASN A 30 -31.54 5.17 -2.68
C ASN A 30 -31.89 3.97 -3.60
N ALA A 31 -30.90 3.46 -4.33
CA ALA A 31 -31.02 2.36 -5.29
C ALA A 31 -31.53 1.07 -4.64
N ARG A 32 -31.34 0.92 -3.32
CA ARG A 32 -31.83 -0.21 -2.51
C ARG A 32 -33.35 -0.28 -2.42
N ASP A 33 -34.05 0.86 -2.52
CA ASP A 33 -35.52 0.90 -2.46
C ASP A 33 -36.18 0.82 -3.84
N ILE A 34 -35.43 1.02 -4.92
CA ILE A 34 -36.00 1.16 -6.28
C ILE A 34 -36.22 -0.19 -6.97
N VAL A 35 -35.45 -1.25 -6.62
CA VAL A 35 -35.64 -2.58 -7.20
C VAL A 35 -35.56 -3.66 -6.12
N SER A 36 -36.71 -4.01 -5.54
CA SER A 36 -36.88 -5.30 -4.89
C SER A 36 -36.96 -6.38 -5.97
N LEU A 37 -35.80 -6.96 -6.32
CA LEU A 37 -35.73 -8.06 -7.27
C LEU A 37 -36.62 -9.21 -6.80
N SER A 38 -37.41 -9.75 -7.73
CA SER A 38 -38.22 -10.93 -7.47
C SER A 38 -37.32 -12.11 -7.08
N ARG A 39 -37.82 -13.02 -6.24
CA ARG A 39 -37.09 -14.24 -5.86
C ARG A 39 -36.59 -15.03 -7.07
N LYS A 40 -37.33 -15.01 -8.19
CA LYS A 40 -36.93 -15.65 -9.45
C LYS A 40 -35.73 -14.95 -10.10
N GLU A 41 -35.69 -13.62 -10.05
CA GLU A 41 -34.60 -12.82 -10.62
C GLU A 41 -33.32 -13.02 -9.81
N LEU A 42 -33.42 -13.05 -8.48
CA LEU A 42 -32.30 -13.42 -7.61
C LEU A 42 -31.77 -14.82 -7.91
N GLN A 43 -32.68 -15.79 -8.09
CA GLN A 43 -32.29 -17.15 -8.45
C GLN A 43 -31.62 -17.22 -9.84
N ILE A 44 -32.06 -16.41 -10.81
CA ILE A 44 -31.43 -16.34 -12.13
C ILE A 44 -30.00 -15.77 -12.01
N LEU A 45 -29.79 -14.74 -11.19
CA LEU A 45 -28.46 -14.19 -10.95
C LEU A 45 -27.53 -15.20 -10.26
N GLU A 46 -28.02 -15.91 -9.24
CA GLU A 46 -27.27 -16.97 -8.57
C GLU A 46 -26.90 -18.11 -9.54
N LEU A 47 -27.82 -18.50 -10.41
CA LEU A 47 -27.55 -19.49 -11.46
C LEU A 47 -26.54 -18.98 -12.49
N TYR A 48 -26.60 -17.70 -12.86
CA TYR A 48 -25.63 -17.09 -13.76
C TYR A 48 -24.21 -17.14 -13.16
N ASP A 49 -24.06 -16.73 -11.90
CA ASP A 49 -22.76 -16.77 -11.21
C ASP A 49 -22.21 -18.21 -11.13
N ARG A 50 -23.08 -19.18 -10.83
CA ARG A 50 -22.71 -20.60 -10.80
C ARG A 50 -22.32 -21.15 -12.16
N VAL A 51 -23.00 -20.76 -13.23
CA VAL A 51 -22.62 -21.15 -14.61
C VAL A 51 -21.26 -20.57 -14.97
N GLN A 52 -21.00 -19.31 -14.61
CA GLN A 52 -19.69 -18.69 -14.84
C GLN A 52 -18.56 -19.40 -14.08
N GLU A 53 -18.81 -19.85 -12.85
CA GLU A 53 -17.86 -20.65 -12.07
C GLU A 53 -17.59 -22.01 -12.74
N GLN A 54 -18.63 -22.70 -13.18
CA GLN A 54 -18.52 -23.98 -13.88
C GLN A 54 -17.81 -23.86 -15.24
N GLU A 55 -18.03 -22.77 -15.98
CA GLU A 55 -17.29 -22.47 -17.22
C GLU A 55 -15.80 -22.29 -16.97
N LEU A 56 -15.42 -21.69 -15.83
CA LEU A 56 -14.01 -21.58 -15.43
C LEU A 56 -13.44 -22.94 -15.04
N GLU A 57 -14.14 -23.72 -14.24
CA GLU A 57 -13.72 -25.07 -13.84
C GLU A 57 -13.52 -25.98 -15.06
N THR A 58 -14.46 -25.96 -16.00
CA THR A 58 -14.36 -26.74 -17.24
C THR A 58 -13.22 -26.24 -18.13
N ALA A 59 -12.99 -24.93 -18.22
CA ALA A 59 -11.84 -24.40 -18.94
C ALA A 59 -10.51 -24.86 -18.34
N LEU A 60 -10.39 -24.89 -17.00
CA LEU A 60 -9.21 -25.42 -16.30
C LEU A 60 -9.05 -26.93 -16.50
N LEU A 61 -10.13 -27.70 -16.40
CA LEU A 61 -10.11 -29.15 -16.60
C LEU A 61 -9.86 -29.57 -18.06
N SER A 62 -10.24 -28.71 -19.02
CA SER A 62 -10.01 -28.94 -20.45
C SER A 62 -8.58 -28.63 -20.90
N GLN A 63 -7.76 -27.99 -20.06
CA GLN A 63 -6.33 -27.95 -20.31
C GLN A 63 -5.79 -29.36 -20.17
N ASP A 64 -5.18 -29.87 -21.24
CA ASP A 64 -4.55 -31.18 -21.26
C ASP A 64 -3.49 -31.23 -20.15
N TYR A 65 -3.84 -31.87 -19.02
CA TYR A 65 -2.87 -32.21 -17.99
C TYR A 65 -1.93 -33.26 -18.59
N THR A 66 -0.82 -32.80 -19.12
CA THR A 66 0.25 -33.70 -19.55
C THR A 66 0.92 -34.17 -18.27
N GLU A 67 0.64 -35.41 -17.85
CA GLU A 67 1.38 -36.05 -16.77
C GLU A 67 2.88 -35.95 -17.08
N PRO A 68 3.72 -35.42 -16.17
CA PRO A 68 5.15 -35.37 -16.40
C PRO A 68 5.63 -36.81 -16.61
N ALA A 69 6.19 -37.08 -17.79
CA ALA A 69 6.70 -38.39 -18.11
C ALA A 69 7.75 -38.77 -17.07
N LEU A 70 7.47 -39.80 -16.26
CA LEU A 70 8.30 -40.29 -15.14
C LEU A 70 9.69 -40.82 -15.55
N ASN A 71 10.16 -40.57 -16.78
CA ASN A 71 11.29 -41.26 -17.39
C ASN A 71 12.31 -40.34 -18.09
N ASP A 72 12.38 -39.04 -17.79
CA ASP A 72 13.52 -38.23 -18.25
C ASP A 72 14.03 -37.34 -17.11
N ASP A 73 15.36 -37.24 -17.03
CA ASP A 73 16.13 -36.65 -15.94
C ASP A 73 15.64 -35.24 -15.54
N ASP A 74 15.98 -34.79 -14.32
CA ASP A 74 15.68 -33.49 -13.64
C ASP A 74 15.84 -32.17 -14.47
N ILE A 75 16.14 -32.25 -15.77
CA ILE A 75 16.54 -31.17 -16.67
C ILE A 75 15.36 -30.49 -17.38
N ASP A 76 14.15 -31.08 -17.40
CA ASP A 76 13.01 -30.49 -18.14
C ASP A 76 11.78 -30.13 -17.29
N ILE A 77 11.77 -30.41 -15.98
CA ILE A 77 10.64 -30.06 -15.10
C ILE A 77 10.47 -28.54 -15.01
N GLU A 78 11.56 -27.78 -14.89
CA GLU A 78 11.53 -26.31 -14.80
C GLU A 78 10.97 -25.68 -16.10
N LYS A 79 11.34 -26.23 -17.27
CA LYS A 79 10.83 -25.75 -18.56
C LYS A 79 9.38 -26.15 -18.79
N GLN A 80 8.99 -27.34 -18.35
CA GLN A 80 7.59 -27.79 -18.37
C GLN A 80 6.73 -26.95 -17.42
N LEU A 81 7.27 -26.55 -16.26
CA LEU A 81 6.61 -25.63 -15.35
C LEU A 81 6.46 -24.23 -15.98
N GLU A 82 7.53 -23.68 -16.56
CA GLU A 82 7.50 -22.37 -17.22
C GLU A 82 6.51 -22.33 -18.41
N THR A 83 6.38 -23.45 -19.14
CA THR A 83 5.41 -23.57 -20.23
C THR A 83 3.98 -23.69 -19.70
N ALA A 84 3.74 -24.53 -18.68
CA ALA A 84 2.44 -24.66 -18.03
C ALA A 84 1.98 -23.34 -17.39
N GLU A 85 2.86 -22.60 -16.72
CA GLU A 85 2.57 -21.29 -16.14
C GLU A 85 2.17 -20.27 -17.22
N ARG A 86 2.91 -20.25 -18.33
CA ARG A 86 2.62 -19.37 -19.48
C ARG A 86 1.27 -19.71 -20.11
N GLU A 87 0.95 -21.00 -20.23
CA GLU A 87 -0.34 -21.46 -20.75
C GLU A 87 -1.51 -21.14 -19.80
N LEU A 88 -1.32 -21.31 -18.49
CA LEU A 88 -2.29 -20.88 -17.48
C LEU A 88 -2.52 -19.37 -17.55
N LEU A 89 -1.46 -18.56 -17.59
CA LEU A 89 -1.58 -17.11 -17.70
C LEU A 89 -2.29 -16.68 -19.00
N LYS A 90 -2.03 -17.38 -20.11
CA LYS A 90 -2.74 -17.17 -21.38
C LYS A 90 -4.22 -17.56 -21.28
N ALA A 91 -4.55 -18.69 -20.69
CA ALA A 91 -5.93 -19.11 -20.47
C ALA A 91 -6.68 -18.12 -19.56
N ARG A 92 -6.07 -17.73 -18.44
CA ARG A 92 -6.64 -16.76 -17.50
C ARG A 92 -6.85 -15.39 -18.12
N SER A 93 -5.88 -14.89 -18.88
CA SER A 93 -6.02 -13.59 -19.56
C SER A 93 -7.09 -13.65 -20.64
N THR A 94 -7.15 -14.70 -21.46
CA THR A 94 -8.19 -14.85 -22.49
C THR A 94 -9.59 -15.00 -21.88
N TYR A 95 -9.76 -15.77 -20.81
CA TYR A 95 -11.02 -15.87 -20.08
C TYR A 95 -11.43 -14.52 -19.48
N SER A 96 -10.51 -13.82 -18.83
CA SER A 96 -10.77 -12.49 -18.26
C SER A 96 -11.20 -11.48 -19.32
N VAL A 97 -10.56 -11.48 -20.50
CA VAL A 97 -10.95 -10.61 -21.62
C VAL A 97 -12.33 -10.98 -22.15
N LYS A 98 -12.64 -12.28 -22.35
CA LYS A 98 -13.98 -12.72 -22.79
C LYS A 98 -15.06 -12.31 -21.81
N ARG A 99 -14.85 -12.55 -20.52
CA ARG A 99 -15.78 -12.14 -19.45
C ARG A 99 -16.03 -10.64 -19.47
N LYS A 100 -14.96 -9.84 -19.54
CA LYS A 100 -15.07 -8.37 -19.64
C LYS A 100 -15.83 -7.93 -20.89
N ALA A 101 -15.64 -8.60 -22.03
CA ALA A 101 -16.36 -8.30 -23.25
C ALA A 101 -17.86 -8.62 -23.14
N ILE A 102 -18.21 -9.78 -22.57
CA ILE A 102 -19.61 -10.17 -22.32
C ILE A 102 -20.26 -9.18 -21.34
N GLU A 103 -19.59 -8.87 -20.24
CA GLU A 103 -20.04 -7.89 -19.25
C GLU A 103 -20.24 -6.51 -19.88
N ALA A 104 -19.30 -6.05 -20.72
CA ALA A 104 -19.45 -4.79 -21.43
C ALA A 104 -20.67 -4.77 -22.35
N VAL A 105 -20.96 -5.86 -23.07
CA VAL A 105 -22.17 -5.99 -23.90
C VAL A 105 -23.43 -5.98 -23.05
N LEU A 106 -23.47 -6.77 -21.96
CA LEU A 106 -24.60 -6.83 -21.04
C LEU A 106 -24.85 -5.51 -20.30
N MET A 107 -23.83 -4.68 -20.09
CA MET A 107 -23.95 -3.37 -19.47
C MET A 107 -24.33 -2.27 -20.47
N ALA A 108 -23.83 -2.37 -21.71
CA ALA A 108 -24.01 -1.37 -22.75
C ALA A 108 -25.36 -1.49 -23.47
N ASP A 109 -25.84 -2.70 -23.75
CA ASP A 109 -27.08 -2.90 -24.49
C ASP A 109 -28.31 -2.32 -23.74
N PRO A 110 -28.49 -2.58 -22.43
CA PRO A 110 -29.57 -1.95 -21.67
C PRO A 110 -29.39 -0.42 -21.51
N SER A 111 -28.16 0.09 -21.45
CA SER A 111 -27.96 1.54 -21.37
C SER A 111 -28.31 2.25 -22.68
N ILE A 112 -27.89 1.69 -23.83
CA ILE A 112 -28.24 2.23 -25.15
C ILE A 112 -29.76 2.13 -25.37
N GLN A 113 -30.36 0.99 -25.02
CA GLN A 113 -31.82 0.81 -25.13
C GLN A 113 -32.59 1.73 -24.18
N SER A 114 -32.17 1.90 -22.92
CA SER A 114 -32.87 2.76 -21.96
C SER A 114 -32.86 4.25 -22.36
N VAL A 115 -31.80 4.72 -23.03
CA VAL A 115 -31.68 6.11 -23.51
C VAL A 115 -32.39 6.33 -24.84
N HIS A 116 -32.39 5.33 -25.73
CA HIS A 116 -32.90 5.50 -27.11
C HIS A 116 -34.25 4.84 -27.39
N ALA A 117 -34.76 3.95 -26.53
CA ALA A 117 -36.05 3.31 -26.72
C ALA A 117 -37.19 4.24 -26.27
N VAL A 118 -37.85 4.87 -27.24
CA VAL A 118 -39.10 5.64 -27.05
C VAL A 118 -40.24 4.78 -26.46
N SER A 119 -40.09 3.45 -26.44
CA SER A 119 -41.09 2.48 -25.97
C SER A 119 -40.45 1.35 -25.16
N GLY A 120 -39.54 1.67 -24.24
CA GLY A 120 -38.92 0.66 -23.38
C GLY A 120 -39.94 -0.14 -22.56
N SER A 121 -39.66 -1.43 -22.36
CA SER A 121 -40.48 -2.29 -21.51
C SER A 121 -40.54 -1.74 -20.06
N PRO A 122 -41.57 -2.07 -19.25
CA PRO A 122 -41.63 -1.60 -17.86
C PRO A 122 -40.38 -1.95 -17.04
N ALA A 123 -39.74 -3.08 -17.35
CA ALA A 123 -38.47 -3.47 -16.76
C ALA A 123 -37.32 -2.54 -17.16
N GLU A 124 -37.20 -2.18 -18.44
CA GLU A 124 -36.16 -1.24 -18.91
C GLU A 124 -36.29 0.15 -18.30
N ARG A 125 -37.52 0.65 -18.08
CA ARG A 125 -37.73 1.94 -17.38
C ARG A 125 -37.34 1.88 -15.91
N ALA A 126 -37.51 0.74 -15.26
CA ALA A 126 -37.08 0.54 -13.88
C ALA A 126 -35.55 0.48 -13.73
N LEU A 127 -34.82 0.11 -14.80
CA LEU A 127 -33.36 0.08 -14.82
C LEU A 127 -32.72 1.46 -14.99
N LEU A 128 -33.42 2.45 -15.54
CA LEU A 128 -32.87 3.77 -15.86
C LEU A 128 -32.25 4.50 -14.65
N PRO A 129 -32.88 4.54 -13.46
CA PRO A 129 -32.25 5.11 -12.26
C PRO A 129 -30.99 4.36 -11.82
N LEU A 130 -30.98 3.02 -11.95
CA LEU A 130 -29.82 2.20 -11.59
C LEU A 130 -28.65 2.42 -12.54
N ILE A 131 -28.93 2.57 -13.84
CA ILE A 131 -27.93 2.89 -14.86
C ILE A 131 -27.31 4.27 -14.56
N ASN A 132 -28.13 5.27 -14.23
CA ASN A 132 -27.64 6.59 -13.85
C ASN A 132 -26.78 6.54 -12.58
N CYS A 133 -27.21 5.82 -11.53
CA CYS A 133 -26.40 5.59 -10.33
C CYS A 133 -25.06 4.93 -10.65
N ARG A 134 -25.07 3.88 -11.47
CA ARG A 134 -23.85 3.19 -11.90
C ARG A 134 -22.91 4.14 -12.62
N ASP A 135 -23.43 4.97 -13.52
CA ASP A 135 -22.63 5.90 -14.30
C ASP A 135 -22.01 7.00 -13.41
N LEU A 136 -22.79 7.54 -12.45
CA LEU A 136 -22.28 8.46 -11.43
C LEU A 136 -21.20 7.82 -10.54
N LEU A 137 -21.45 6.62 -10.02
CA LEU A 137 -20.47 5.87 -9.22
C LEU A 137 -19.20 5.55 -10.02
N SER A 138 -19.33 5.27 -11.32
CA SER A 138 -18.19 5.02 -12.21
C SER A 138 -17.34 6.29 -12.37
N ILE A 139 -17.96 7.46 -12.53
CA ILE A 139 -17.24 8.74 -12.57
C ILE A 139 -16.49 8.97 -11.26
N ILE A 140 -17.17 8.85 -10.11
CA ILE A 140 -16.57 9.00 -8.78
C ILE A 140 -15.39 8.03 -8.62
N TYR A 141 -15.57 6.76 -8.97
CA TYR A 141 -14.53 5.74 -8.89
C TYR A 141 -13.31 6.08 -9.75
N THR A 142 -13.51 6.53 -10.99
CA THR A 142 -12.39 6.89 -11.88
C THR A 142 -11.61 8.09 -11.36
N ASN A 143 -12.29 9.07 -10.76
CA ASN A 143 -11.64 10.22 -10.15
C ASN A 143 -10.85 9.82 -8.90
N LEU A 144 -11.46 9.03 -8.01
CA LEU A 144 -10.78 8.51 -6.82
C LEU A 144 -9.57 7.64 -7.19
N SER A 145 -9.71 6.77 -8.20
CA SER A 145 -8.60 5.96 -8.70
C SER A 145 -7.47 6.82 -9.27
N ARG A 146 -7.79 7.94 -9.93
CA ARG A 146 -6.80 8.89 -10.45
C ARG A 146 -6.10 9.62 -9.30
N ALA A 147 -6.83 10.10 -8.31
CA ALA A 147 -6.28 10.73 -7.11
C ALA A 147 -5.36 9.76 -6.36
N HIS A 148 -5.79 8.51 -6.17
CA HIS A 148 -4.99 7.45 -5.56
C HIS A 148 -3.69 7.17 -6.33
N ALA A 149 -3.77 7.05 -7.66
CA ALA A 149 -2.59 6.85 -8.50
C ALA A 149 -1.59 8.03 -8.39
N SER A 150 -2.10 9.26 -8.42
CA SER A 150 -1.30 10.48 -8.24
C SER A 150 -0.62 10.54 -6.87
N CYS A 151 -1.36 10.21 -5.80
CA CYS A 151 -0.83 10.14 -4.44
C CYS A 151 0.27 9.09 -4.33
N THR A 152 0.04 7.89 -4.88
CA THR A 152 1.04 6.80 -4.91
C THR A 152 2.29 7.22 -5.65
N GLN A 153 2.15 7.89 -6.81
CA GLN A 153 3.28 8.41 -7.57
C GLN A 153 4.05 9.47 -6.77
N SER A 154 3.35 10.41 -6.13
CA SER A 154 3.96 11.46 -5.32
C SER A 154 4.71 10.88 -4.12
N LEU A 155 4.13 9.88 -3.44
CA LEU A 155 4.77 9.17 -2.34
C LEU A 155 6.03 8.41 -2.82
N SER A 156 5.96 7.75 -3.99
CA SER A 156 7.12 7.07 -4.56
C SER A 156 8.25 8.03 -4.90
N ALA A 157 7.92 9.21 -5.46
CA ALA A 157 8.90 10.25 -5.76
C ALA A 157 9.54 10.80 -4.48
N ALA A 158 8.74 11.11 -3.45
CA ALA A 158 9.23 11.57 -2.16
C ALA A 158 10.14 10.52 -1.48
N LYS A 159 9.79 9.23 -1.58
CA LYS A 159 10.62 8.14 -1.05
C LYS A 159 11.98 8.08 -1.76
N VAL A 160 12.01 8.21 -3.08
CA VAL A 160 13.26 8.25 -3.86
C VAL A 160 14.10 9.46 -3.48
N GLU A 161 13.48 10.64 -3.31
CA GLU A 161 14.17 11.85 -2.88
C GLU A 161 14.77 11.70 -1.47
N SER A 162 14.05 11.06 -0.54
CA SER A 162 14.55 10.75 0.81
C SER A 162 15.75 9.79 0.78
N ILE A 163 15.70 8.73 -0.04
CA ILE A 163 16.83 7.82 -0.24
C ILE A 163 18.04 8.56 -0.81
N HIS A 164 17.83 9.46 -1.77
CA HIS A 164 18.91 10.27 -2.33
C HIS A 164 19.48 11.28 -1.33
N GLY A 165 18.62 11.91 -0.52
CA GLY A 165 19.01 12.82 0.55
C GLY A 165 19.82 12.14 1.64
N THR A 166 19.40 10.95 2.08
CA THR A 166 20.13 10.15 3.07
C THR A 166 21.49 9.69 2.54
N ALA A 167 21.58 9.25 1.28
CA ALA A 167 22.85 8.90 0.65
C ALA A 167 23.83 10.09 0.59
N LYS A 168 23.36 11.28 0.20
CA LYS A 168 24.16 12.50 0.23
C LYS A 168 24.60 12.91 1.63
N ASN A 169 23.70 12.79 2.61
CA ASN A 169 24.02 13.08 4.00
C ASN A 169 25.10 12.13 4.52
N GLN A 170 25.02 10.84 4.17
CA GLN A 170 26.07 9.86 4.49
C GLN A 170 27.40 10.23 3.83
N GLU A 171 27.41 10.59 2.55
CA GLU A 171 28.63 11.05 1.86
C GLU A 171 29.23 12.28 2.54
N LEU A 172 28.42 13.31 2.83
CA LEU A 172 28.87 14.51 3.52
C LEU A 172 29.42 14.20 4.91
N VAL A 173 28.76 13.33 5.68
CA VAL A 173 29.25 12.88 7.00
C VAL A 173 30.59 12.15 6.86
N GLN A 174 30.75 11.27 5.86
CA GLN A 174 32.03 10.61 5.58
C GLN A 174 33.11 11.62 5.22
N THR A 175 32.81 12.64 4.42
CA THR A 175 33.79 13.70 4.12
C THR A 175 34.15 14.52 5.36
N LEU A 176 33.18 14.82 6.22
CA LEU A 176 33.41 15.52 7.49
C LEU A 176 34.26 14.69 8.45
N LEU A 177 33.97 13.40 8.59
CA LEU A 177 34.78 12.46 9.38
C LEU A 177 36.20 12.32 8.79
N GLY A 178 36.33 12.31 7.46
CA GLY A 178 37.64 12.36 6.79
C GLY A 178 38.42 13.63 7.13
N LEU A 179 37.79 14.80 7.07
CA LEU A 179 38.43 16.07 7.41
C LEU A 179 38.78 16.16 8.90
N THR A 180 37.86 15.81 9.79
CA THR A 180 38.08 15.85 11.25
C THR A 180 39.07 14.79 11.72
N SER A 181 39.12 13.61 11.10
CA SER A 181 40.14 12.60 11.39
C SER A 181 41.52 13.09 10.99
N THR A 182 41.67 13.80 9.85
CA THR A 182 42.94 14.47 9.52
C THR A 182 43.28 15.59 10.48
N GLU A 183 42.28 16.24 11.08
CA GLU A 183 42.46 17.27 12.09
C GLU A 183 43.02 16.69 13.40
N THR A 184 42.78 15.42 13.75
CA THR A 184 43.36 14.79 14.96
C THR A 184 44.89 14.82 15.04
N ALA A 185 45.58 15.19 13.96
CA ALA A 185 47.00 15.57 13.97
C ALA A 185 47.34 16.64 15.04
N TRP A 186 46.40 17.52 15.43
CA TRP A 186 46.62 18.47 16.54
C TRP A 186 46.94 17.76 17.87
N ARG A 187 46.51 16.51 18.05
CA ARG A 187 46.84 15.70 19.24
C ARG A 187 48.33 15.38 19.31
N GLU A 188 48.99 15.21 18.17
CA GLU A 188 50.44 15.01 18.07
C GLU A 188 51.21 16.32 18.28
N GLU A 189 50.61 17.45 17.91
CA GLU A 189 51.20 18.80 18.03
C GLU A 189 51.14 19.38 19.46
N ILE A 190 50.28 18.85 20.35
CA ILE A 190 50.30 19.21 21.78
C ILE A 190 51.58 18.68 22.43
N THR A 191 52.58 19.54 22.61
CA THR A 191 53.86 19.22 23.23
C THR A 191 53.79 19.10 24.76
N ASP A 192 52.74 19.65 25.39
CA ASP A 192 52.56 19.67 26.84
C ASP A 192 51.94 18.37 27.39
N GLN A 193 52.75 17.61 28.13
CA GLN A 193 52.38 16.31 28.71
C GLN A 193 51.20 16.38 29.70
N LYS A 194 51.05 17.50 30.42
CA LYS A 194 49.95 17.70 31.37
C LYS A 194 48.60 17.85 30.67
N LEU A 195 48.57 18.59 29.56
CA LEU A 195 47.37 18.80 28.75
C LEU A 195 46.91 17.49 28.10
N ARG A 196 47.84 16.66 27.63
CA ARG A 196 47.52 15.30 27.13
C ARG A 196 46.87 14.42 28.19
N SER A 197 47.41 14.39 29.40
CA SER A 197 46.84 13.59 30.49
C SER A 197 45.43 14.06 30.91
N GLN A 198 45.17 15.37 30.87
CA GLN A 198 43.85 15.93 31.18
C GLN A 198 42.82 15.63 30.08
N LEU A 199 43.26 15.63 28.81
CA LEU A 199 42.41 15.23 27.68
C LEU A 199 42.01 13.75 27.79
N GLU A 200 42.97 12.88 28.10
CA GLU A 200 42.71 11.43 28.26
C GLU A 200 41.75 11.14 29.43
N THR A 201 41.85 11.89 30.54
CA THR A 201 40.89 11.75 31.65
C THR A 201 39.49 12.21 31.25
N LEU A 202 39.36 13.34 30.56
CA LEU A 202 38.06 13.85 30.08
C LEU A 202 37.42 12.92 29.05
N GLU A 203 38.21 12.28 28.18
CA GLU A 203 37.70 11.28 27.24
C GLU A 203 37.18 10.03 27.94
N LYS A 204 37.86 9.59 29.01
CA LYS A 204 37.37 8.46 29.83
C LYS A 204 36.07 8.81 30.55
N GLU A 205 35.97 10.03 31.08
CA GLU A 205 34.75 10.53 31.73
C GLU A 205 33.58 10.64 30.74
N THR A 206 33.79 11.24 29.57
CA THR A 206 32.74 11.35 28.54
C THR A 206 32.31 10.00 27.97
N LYS A 207 33.24 9.03 27.81
CA LYS A 207 32.88 7.64 27.45
C LYS A 207 32.05 6.96 28.54
N ALA A 208 32.39 7.16 29.81
CA ALA A 208 31.61 6.61 30.92
C ALA A 208 30.21 7.23 30.99
N GLU A 209 30.08 8.54 30.78
CA GLU A 209 28.78 9.22 30.71
C GLU A 209 27.94 8.78 29.52
N LYS A 210 28.55 8.62 28.33
CA LYS A 210 27.86 8.07 27.14
C LYS A 210 27.36 6.65 27.41
N ALA A 211 28.17 5.78 28.00
CA ALA A 211 27.76 4.42 28.35
C ALA A 211 26.61 4.40 29.36
N ASN A 212 26.63 5.30 30.35
CA ASN A 212 25.53 5.47 31.29
C ASN A 212 24.25 5.94 30.60
N TRP A 213 24.36 6.92 29.68
CA TRP A 213 23.22 7.40 28.91
C TRP A 213 22.61 6.32 28.02
N VAL A 214 23.42 5.54 27.29
CA VAL A 214 22.94 4.40 26.47
C VAL A 214 22.23 3.36 27.34
N THR A 215 22.77 3.09 28.53
CA THR A 215 22.14 2.17 29.48
C THR A 215 20.77 2.69 29.92
N ILE A 216 20.66 3.98 30.26
CA ILE A 216 19.39 4.61 30.62
C ILE A 216 18.41 4.58 29.44
N LYS A 217 18.86 4.92 28.22
CA LYS A 217 18.03 4.89 27.00
C LYS A 217 17.43 3.50 26.79
N ARG A 218 18.24 2.44 26.85
CA ARG A 218 17.80 1.04 26.71
C ARG A 218 16.80 0.63 27.79
N ILE A 219 16.99 1.07 29.03
CA ILE A 219 16.05 0.78 30.13
C ILE A 219 14.71 1.48 29.87
N VAL A 220 14.74 2.74 29.45
CA VAL A 220 13.53 3.53 29.17
C VAL A 220 12.78 2.98 27.95
N SER A 221 13.48 2.63 26.87
CA SER A 221 12.85 2.03 25.68
C SER A 221 12.21 0.68 26.02
N ALA A 222 12.90 -0.19 26.76
CA ALA A 222 12.35 -1.46 27.23
C ALA A 222 11.11 -1.26 28.13
N ALA A 223 11.12 -0.23 29.00
CA ALA A 223 9.98 0.09 29.86
C ALA A 223 8.78 0.59 29.05
N ILE A 224 8.99 1.43 28.03
CA ILE A 224 7.92 1.94 27.15
C ILE A 224 7.30 0.78 26.35
N VAL A 225 8.11 -0.07 25.74
CA VAL A 225 7.63 -1.25 25.00
C VAL A 225 6.87 -2.21 25.91
N ALA A 226 7.37 -2.45 27.13
CA ALA A 226 6.72 -3.32 28.11
C ALA A 226 5.42 -2.74 28.70
N SER A 227 5.25 -1.41 28.67
CA SER A 227 4.05 -0.74 29.21
C SER A 227 2.78 -0.97 28.36
N GLY A 228 2.93 -1.43 27.11
CA GLY A 228 1.82 -1.66 26.19
C GLY A 228 1.15 -0.37 25.68
N ILE A 229 1.77 0.79 25.89
CA ILE A 229 1.37 2.06 25.27
C ILE A 229 1.66 1.97 23.77
N ASP A 230 0.78 2.52 22.93
CA ASP A 230 0.95 2.57 21.48
C ASP A 230 2.02 3.62 21.10
N TRP A 231 3.28 3.24 21.30
CA TRP A 231 4.46 4.08 21.05
C TRP A 231 4.75 4.30 19.57
N ALA A 232 4.15 3.51 18.66
CA ALA A 232 4.34 3.64 17.22
C ALA A 232 3.50 4.77 16.62
N ALA A 233 2.43 5.18 17.29
CA ALA A 233 1.55 6.26 16.85
C ALA A 233 2.02 7.66 17.32
N ASP A 234 2.89 7.73 18.32
CA ASP A 234 3.46 8.98 18.85
C ASP A 234 4.93 9.11 18.43
N GLU A 235 5.22 10.10 17.59
CA GLU A 235 6.56 10.37 17.07
C GLU A 235 7.62 10.50 18.18
N ALA A 236 7.26 11.09 19.33
CA ALA A 236 8.19 11.30 20.44
C ALA A 236 8.54 9.99 21.16
N LEU A 237 7.61 9.02 21.18
CA LEU A 237 7.86 7.69 21.75
C LEU A 237 8.52 6.77 20.73
N HIS A 238 8.19 6.92 19.44
CA HIS A 238 8.82 6.22 18.35
C HIS A 238 10.33 6.49 18.30
N ASP A 239 10.74 7.76 18.30
CA ASP A 239 12.15 8.18 18.29
C ASP A 239 12.92 7.72 19.55
N LEU A 240 12.23 7.64 20.69
CA LEU A 240 12.82 7.17 21.94
C LEU A 240 13.01 5.64 21.99
N VAL A 241 12.20 4.89 21.26
CA VAL A 241 12.20 3.42 21.22
C VAL A 241 13.06 2.88 20.08
N VAL A 242 13.06 3.54 18.92
CA VAL A 242 13.84 3.14 17.75
C VAL A 242 15.29 3.60 17.94
N ASP A 243 16.21 2.64 18.09
CA ASP A 243 17.64 2.91 18.16
C ASP A 243 18.22 3.09 16.75
N ASP A 244 18.28 4.32 16.24
CA ASP A 244 18.96 4.65 14.98
C ASP A 244 20.49 4.56 15.07
N ASP A 245 21.04 4.41 16.29
CA ASP A 245 22.48 4.37 16.56
C ASP A 245 23.11 2.95 16.53
N ALA A 246 22.33 1.89 16.26
CA ALA A 246 22.81 0.50 16.37
C ALA A 246 23.81 0.05 15.28
N GLY A 247 24.26 0.97 14.41
CA GLY A 247 25.17 0.67 13.29
C GLY A 247 26.67 0.86 13.54
N ASP A 248 27.11 1.42 14.68
CA ASP A 248 28.48 1.92 14.83
C ASP A 248 29.40 1.12 15.80
N ASP A 249 28.88 0.17 16.59
CA ASP A 249 29.67 -0.54 17.62
C ASP A 249 30.19 -1.93 17.17
N GLY A 250 30.27 -2.21 15.86
CA GLY A 250 30.53 -3.55 15.32
C GLY A 250 31.93 -3.86 14.78
N LEU A 251 32.89 -2.93 14.78
CA LEU A 251 34.20 -3.12 14.11
C LEU A 251 35.42 -2.71 14.95
N ASP A 252 35.49 -3.16 16.21
CA ASP A 252 36.78 -3.18 16.90
C ASP A 252 36.82 -4.36 17.89
N GLY A 253 37.28 -5.52 17.42
CA GLY A 253 37.31 -6.71 18.28
C GLY A 253 37.61 -8.06 17.63
N THR A 254 38.52 -8.15 16.65
CA THR A 254 39.51 -9.25 16.46
C THR A 254 40.59 -8.82 15.50
#